data_AF-A0A0F9MMN6-F1
#
_entry.id   AF-A0A0F9MMN6-F1
#
_cell.length_a   1.000
_cell.length_b   1.000
_cell.length_c   1.000
_cell.angle_alpha   90.00
_cell.angle_beta   90.00
_cell.angle_gamma   90.00
#
_symmetry.space_group_name_H-M   'P 1'
#
loop_
_entity.id
_entity.type
_entity.pdbx_description
1 polymer ?
#
loop_
_entity_poly.entity_id
_entity_poly.type
_entity_poly.pdbx_seq_one_letter_code
_entity_poly.pdbx_strand_id
1 'polypeptide(L)' 'MSSKEKYKPTWNSLKRHRNPEWLDDAKYGIYYHWGIYSVPEFG' A
#
# COMPACT_ATOMS: atom_id res chain seq x y z
N MET A 1 -28.52 -1.16 4.20
CA MET A 1 -27.16 -1.62 3.86
C MET A 1 -26.41 -0.41 3.31
N SER A 2 -25.41 0.11 4.02
CA SER A 2 -24.72 1.34 3.61
C SER A 2 -23.80 1.04 2.41
N SER A 3 -24.07 1.66 1.27
CA SER A 3 -23.17 1.65 0.12
C SER A 3 -21.90 2.39 0.50
N LYS A 4 -20.76 1.70 0.62
CA LYS A 4 -19.46 2.35 0.81
C LYS A 4 -19.27 3.38 -0.30
N GLU A 5 -19.13 4.66 0.06
CA GLU A 5 -18.83 5.71 -0.90
C GLU A 5 -17.58 5.33 -1.70
N LYS A 6 -17.67 5.36 -3.04
CA LYS A 6 -16.53 5.08 -3.91
C LYS A 6 -15.54 6.25 -3.85
N TYR A 7 -14.24 5.93 -3.90
CA TYR A 7 -13.20 6.95 -4.01
C TYR A 7 -13.29 7.69 -5.36
N LYS A 8 -13.06 9.00 -5.33
CA LYS A 8 -12.86 9.85 -6.51
C LYS A 8 -11.36 10.17 -6.68
N PRO A 9 -10.87 10.47 -7.89
CA PRO A 9 -9.48 10.85 -8.12
C PRO A 9 -9.20 12.30 -7.69
N THR A 10 -9.55 12.66 -6.45
CA THR A 10 -9.31 13.98 -5.85
C THR A 10 -8.70 13.83 -4.47
N TRP A 11 -7.83 14.77 -4.08
CA TRP A 11 -7.14 14.73 -2.78
C TRP A 11 -8.10 14.60 -1.59
N ASN A 12 -9.21 15.34 -1.61
CA ASN A 12 -10.21 15.32 -0.54
C ASN A 12 -10.87 13.93 -0.38
N SER A 13 -11.03 13.19 -1.47
CA SER A 13 -11.56 11.82 -1.40
C SER A 13 -10.51 10.84 -0.91
N LEU A 14 -9.27 10.93 -1.39
CA LEU A 14 -8.20 9.97 -1.09
C LEU A 14 -7.71 10.08 0.36
N LYS A 15 -7.69 11.29 0.93
CA LYS A 15 -7.31 11.54 2.33
C LYS A 15 -8.19 10.81 3.37
N ARG A 16 -9.34 10.28 2.97
CA ARG A 16 -10.23 9.51 3.85
C ARG A 16 -9.82 8.04 3.99
N HIS A 17 -8.82 7.57 3.23
CA HIS A 17 -8.30 6.22 3.39
C HIS A 17 -7.72 6.01 4.78
N ARG A 18 -8.08 4.88 5.40
CA ARG A 18 -7.54 4.44 6.68
C ARG A 18 -6.82 3.12 6.45
N ASN A 19 -5.67 2.98 7.10
CA ASN A 19 -4.97 1.71 7.16
C ASN A 19 -5.82 0.67 7.90
N PRO A 20 -5.69 -0.62 7.58
CA PRO A 20 -6.24 -1.68 8.42
C PRO A 20 -5.45 -1.78 9.72
N GLU A 21 -6.15 -2.10 10.83
CA GLU A 21 -5.59 -2.13 12.19
C GLU A 21 -4.34 -3.03 12.31
N TRP A 22 -4.37 -4.21 11.68
CA TRP A 22 -3.23 -5.13 11.71
C TRP A 22 -1.94 -4.51 11.15
N LEU A 23 -2.04 -3.60 10.17
CA LEU A 23 -0.87 -2.95 9.57
C LEU A 23 -0.29 -1.92 10.52
N ASP A 24 -1.16 -1.19 11.23
CA ASP A 24 -0.73 -0.26 12.26
C ASP A 24 -0.06 -1.01 13.43
N ASP A 25 -0.51 -2.24 13.73
CA ASP A 25 0.05 -3.10 14.79
C ASP A 25 1.36 -3.82 14.43
N ALA A 26 1.64 -4.04 13.15
CA ALA A 26 2.80 -4.83 12.72
C ALA A 26 4.16 -4.21 13.14
N LYS A 27 4.25 -2.88 13.24
CA LYS A 27 5.41 -2.03 13.65
C LYS A 27 6.72 -2.19 12.87
N TYR A 28 7.01 -3.37 12.32
CA TYR A 28 8.22 -3.70 11.60
C TYR A 28 7.88 -4.59 10.40
N GLY A 29 8.52 -4.32 9.26
CA GLY A 29 8.36 -5.09 8.05
C GLY A 29 9.69 -5.26 7.35
N ILE A 30 9.87 -6.42 6.71
CA ILE A 30 11.00 -6.69 5.83
C ILE A 30 10.49 -6.63 4.40
N TYR A 31 11.19 -5.88 3.56
CA TYR A 31 10.94 -5.81 2.14
C TYR A 31 12.23 -6.15 1.39
N TYR A 32 12.09 -6.71 0.19
CA TYR A 32 13.21 -6.99 -0.70
C TYR A 32 12.82 -6.64 -2.13
N HIS A 33 13.76 -6.00 -2.84
CA HIS A 33 13.64 -5.75 -4.27
C HIS A 33 14.19 -6.96 -5.02
N TRP A 34 13.31 -7.87 -5.47
CA TRP A 34 13.67 -8.97 -6.35
C TRP A 34 12.82 -8.95 -7.62
N GLY A 35 13.48 -9.03 -8.77
CA GLY A 35 12.84 -9.02 -10.08
C GLY A 35 13.82 -9.34 -11.20
N ILE A 36 13.43 -9.07 -12.45
CA ILE A 36 14.27 -9.36 -13.63
C ILE A 36 15.60 -8.57 -13.60
N TYR A 37 15.63 -7.42 -12.94
CA TYR A 37 16.86 -6.65 -12.66
C TYR A 37 17.84 -7.35 -11.70
N SER A 38 17.41 -8.42 -11.01
CA SER A 38 18.27 -9.26 -10.16
C SER A 38 18.88 -10.45 -10.91
N VAL A 39 18.54 -10.66 -12.19
CA VAL A 39 18.97 -11.82 -12.99
C VAL A 39 20.43 -11.70 -13.43
N PRO A 40 20.89 -10.59 -14.03
CA PRO A 40 22.31 -10.29 -14.04
C PRO A 40 22.66 -9.67 -12.69
N GLU A 41 23.46 -10.35 -11.87
CA GLU A 41 24.06 -9.79 -10.64
C GLU A 41 25.17 -8.77 -10.97
N PHE A 42 24.92 -7.86 -11.91
CA PHE A 42 25.90 -6.89 -12.39
C PHE A 42 25.33 -5.47 -12.32
N GLY A 43 25.97 -4.63 -11.50
CA GLY A 43 26.04 -3.19 -11.70
C GLY A 43 27.05 -2.81 -12.77
#